data_AF-A0A9Q8MUD2-F1
#
_entry.id   AF-A0A9Q8MUD2-F1
#
_cell.length_a   1.000
_cell.length_b   1.000
_cell.length_c   1.000
_cell.angle_alpha   90.00
_cell.angle_beta   90.00
_cell.angle_gamma   90.00
#
_symmetry.space_group_name_H-M   'P 1'
#
loop_
_entity.id
_entity.type
_entity.pdbx_description
1 polymer ?
#
loop_
_entity_poly.entity_id
_entity_poly.type
_entity_poly.pdbx_seq_one_letter_code
_entity_poly.pdbx_strand_id
1 'polypeptide(L)' 'MMASDFSVQIKLIVMYAIGVIAMLLLLGFLYYKQHKLITKNIIPILIIAIIMILILAIVITLP' A
#
# COMPACT_ATOMS: atom_id res chain seq x y z
N MET A 1 -14.80 -5.59 24.67
CA MET A 1 -14.35 -4.49 23.80
C MET A 1 -12.93 -4.70 23.28
N MET A 2 -11.92 -5.02 24.09
CA MET A 2 -10.53 -5.23 23.60
C MET A 2 -10.34 -6.30 22.49
N ALA A 3 -11.16 -7.37 22.46
CA ALA A 3 -11.04 -8.40 21.43
C ALA A 3 -11.59 -7.99 20.05
N SER A 4 -12.52 -7.02 19.99
CA SER A 4 -12.99 -6.51 18.69
C SER A 4 -11.94 -5.63 18.04
N ASP A 5 -11.20 -4.85 18.84
CA ASP A 5 -10.21 -3.89 18.35
C ASP A 5 -9.00 -4.61 17.74
N PHE A 6 -8.52 -5.69 18.39
CA PHE A 6 -7.49 -6.57 17.83
C PHE A 6 -7.90 -7.24 16.52
N SER A 7 -9.14 -7.73 16.43
CA SER A 7 -9.66 -8.37 15.21
C SER A 7 -9.76 -7.38 14.05
N VAL A 8 -10.20 -6.15 14.34
CA VAL A 8 -10.28 -5.06 13.36
C VAL A 8 -8.89 -4.62 12.90
N GLN A 9 -7.94 -4.52 13.82
CA GLN A 9 -6.56 -4.12 13.52
C GLN A 9 -5.86 -5.14 12.61
N ILE A 10 -6.01 -6.44 12.88
CA ILE A 10 -5.47 -7.50 12.01
C ILE A 10 -6.10 -7.42 10.61
N LYS A 11 -7.43 -7.21 10.52
CA LYS A 11 -8.11 -7.04 9.22
C LYS A 11 -7.60 -5.82 8.46
N LEU A 12 -7.35 -4.71 9.16
CA LEU A 12 -6.77 -3.50 8.56
C LEU A 12 -5.35 -3.76 8.05
N ILE A 13 -4.49 -4.39 8.85
CA ILE A 13 -3.12 -4.75 8.43
C ILE A 13 -3.14 -5.62 7.17
N VAL A 14 -4.00 -6.65 7.14
CA VAL A 14 -4.14 -7.54 5.98
C VAL A 14 -4.65 -6.78 4.75
N MET A 15 -5.67 -5.92 4.92
CA MET A 15 -6.22 -5.11 3.83
C MET A 15 -5.16 -4.16 3.23
N TYR A 16 -4.42 -3.46 4.07
CA TYR A 16 -3.35 -2.56 3.63
C TYR A 16 -2.17 -3.32 3.03
N ALA A 17 -1.78 -4.47 3.59
CA ALA A 17 -0.72 -5.30 3.03
C ALA A 17 -1.04 -5.78 1.61
N ILE A 18 -2.28 -6.25 1.36
CA ILE A 18 -2.73 -6.61 0.02
C ILE A 18 -2.70 -5.41 -0.91
N GLY A 19 -3.14 -4.23 -0.44
CA GLY A 19 -3.06 -2.97 -1.18
C GLY A 19 -1.64 -2.62 -1.62
N VAL A 20 -0.66 -2.73 -0.71
CA VAL A 20 0.76 -2.47 -1.01
C VAL A 20 1.32 -3.48 -2.01
N ILE A 21 1.01 -4.77 -1.87
CA ILE A 21 1.45 -5.82 -2.81
C ILE A 21 0.89 -5.57 -4.21
N ALA A 22 -0.41 -5.29 -4.32
CA ALA A 22 -1.06 -4.98 -5.60
C ALA A 22 -0.42 -3.77 -6.27
N MET A 23 -0.04 -2.77 -5.47
CA MET A 23 0.58 -1.55 -5.95
C MET A 23 2.00 -1.76 -6.47
N LEU A 24 2.80 -2.59 -5.78
CA LEU A 24 4.13 -3.00 -6.24
C LEU A 24 4.05 -3.80 -7.54
N LEU A 25 3.07 -4.70 -7.67
CA LEU A 25 2.83 -5.44 -8.91
C LEU A 25 2.44 -4.51 -10.06
N LEU A 26 1.60 -3.50 -9.80
CA LEU A 26 1.23 -2.48 -10.78
C LEU A 26 2.45 -1.65 -11.24
N LEU A 27 3.29 -1.23 -10.31
CA LEU A 27 4.55 -0.54 -10.61
C LEU A 27 5.49 -1.42 -11.44
N GLY A 28 5.66 -2.69 -11.07
CA GLY A 28 6.47 -3.65 -11.81
C GLY A 28 5.93 -3.92 -13.22
N PHE A 29 4.61 -4.08 -13.35
CA PHE A 29 3.95 -4.26 -14.65
C PHE A 29 4.10 -3.04 -15.55
N LEU A 30 3.91 -1.83 -15.00
CA LEU A 30 4.10 -0.58 -15.75
C LEU A 30 5.55 -0.39 -16.17
N TYR A 31 6.51 -0.72 -15.30
CA TYR A 31 7.93 -0.69 -15.62
C TYR A 31 8.27 -1.63 -16.78
N TYR A 32 7.80 -2.88 -16.71
CA TYR A 32 8.00 -3.88 -17.75
C TYR A 32 7.37 -3.46 -19.08
N LYS A 33 6.12 -2.97 -19.04
CA LYS A 33 5.36 -2.64 -20.24
C LYS A 33 5.81 -1.34 -20.92
N GLN A 34 6.25 -0.34 -20.17
CA GLN A 34 6.58 0.97 -20.72
C GLN A 34 8.09 1.18 -20.94
N HIS A 35 8.96 0.30 -20.42
CA HIS A 35 10.43 0.43 -20.45
C HIS A 35 10.97 1.82 -20.02
N LYS A 36 10.11 2.64 -19.40
CA LYS A 36 10.38 3.99 -18.94
C LYS A 36 9.88 4.11 -17.51
N LEU A 37 10.83 4.26 -16.59
CA LEU A 37 10.59 4.50 -15.15
C LEU A 37 9.85 5.80 -14.86
N ILE A 38 9.90 6.77 -15.79
CA ILE A 38 9.40 8.13 -15.60
C ILE A 38 8.42 8.46 -16.71
N THR A 39 7.26 7.82 -16.66
CA THR A 39 6.08 8.31 -17.38
C THR A 39 5.20 9.10 -16.41
N LYS A 40 4.47 10.09 -16.94
CA LYS A 40 3.54 10.94 -16.14
C LYS A 40 2.59 10.13 -15.26
N ASN A 41 2.32 8.87 -15.62
CA ASN A 41 1.43 7.95 -14.92
C ASN A 41 2.08 7.25 -13.71
N ILE A 42 3.42 7.15 -13.63
CA ILE A 42 4.12 6.52 -12.50
C ILE A 42 4.18 7.46 -11.29
N ILE A 43 4.33 8.77 -11.52
CA ILE A 43 4.38 9.79 -10.46
C ILE A 43 3.19 9.70 -9.49
N PRO A 44 1.91 9.70 -9.93
CA PRO A 44 0.78 9.60 -9.01
C PRO A 44 0.74 8.24 -8.29
N ILE A 45 1.16 7.15 -8.94
CA ILE A 45 1.22 5.81 -8.33
C ILE A 45 2.27 5.80 -7.21
N LEU A 46 3.42 6.44 -7.43
CA LEU A 46 4.48 6.53 -6.44
C LEU A 46 4.05 7.37 -5.22
N ILE A 47 3.33 8.46 -5.44
CA ILE A 47 2.73 9.28 -4.36
C ILE A 47 1.72 8.46 -3.55
N ILE A 48 0.80 7.75 -4.21
CA ILE A 48 -0.20 6.91 -3.52
C ILE A 48 0.50 5.77 -2.75
N ALA A 49 1.63 5.24 -3.25
CA ALA A 49 2.36 4.17 -2.60
C ALA A 49 3.01 4.65 -1.29
N ILE A 50 3.57 5.86 -1.31
CA ILE A 50 4.11 6.50 -0.11
C ILE A 50 3.00 6.72 0.93
N ILE A 51 1.83 7.22 0.51
CA ILE A 51 0.67 7.43 1.40
C ILE A 51 0.20 6.10 2.00
N MET A 52 0.07 5.04 1.20
CA MET A 52 -0.31 3.71 1.68
C MET A 52 0.66 3.16 2.72
N ILE A 53 1.97 3.32 2.51
CA ILE A 53 2.99 2.88 3.48
C ILE A 53 2.90 3.68 4.78
N LEU A 54 2.67 4.99 4.70
CA LEU A 54 2.47 5.86 5.86
C LEU A 54 1.24 5.43 6.68
N ILE A 55 0.12 5.16 6.01
CA ILE A 55 -1.10 4.70 6.69
C ILE A 55 -0.88 3.34 7.32
N LEU A 56 -0.24 2.40 6.60
CA LEU A 56 0.09 1.10 7.15
C LEU A 56 0.93 1.26 8.42
N ALA A 57 2.00 2.06 8.38
CA ALA A 57 2.85 2.35 9.54
C ALA A 57 2.05 2.88 10.75
N ILE A 58 1.12 3.80 10.52
CA ILE A 58 0.23 4.32 11.56
C ILE A 58 -0.64 3.20 12.15
N VAL A 59 -1.25 2.36 11.30
CA VAL A 59 -2.12 1.24 11.72
C VAL A 59 -1.38 0.21 12.58
N ILE A 60 -0.11 -0.10 12.26
CA ILE A 60 0.70 -1.03 13.06
C ILE A 60 1.18 -0.42 14.38
N THR A 61 1.29 0.92 14.46
CA THR A 61 1.75 1.63 15.66
C THR A 61 0.62 2.10 16.58
N LEU A 62 -0.63 2.07 16.10
CA LEU A 62 -1.79 2.37 16.92
C LEU A 62 -1.96 1.27 17.98
N PRO A 63 -2.09 1.60 19.27
CA PRO A 63 -2.33 0.62 20.34
C PRO A 63 -3.74 0.03 20.30
#